data_AF-A0A412JEH7-F1
#
_entry.id   AF-A0A412JEH7-F1
#
_cell.length_a   1.000
_cell.length_b   1.000
_cell.length_c   1.000
_cell.angle_alpha   90.00
_cell.angle_beta   90.00
_cell.angle_gamma   90.00
#
_symmetry.space_group_name_H-M   'P 1'
#
loop_
_entity.id
_entity.type
_entity.pdbx_description
1 polymer ?
#
loop_
_entity_poly.entity_id
_entity_poly.type
_entity_poly.pdbx_seq_one_letter_code
_entity_poly.pdbx_strand_id
1 'polypeptide(L)'
;MTKKSVNTTQELGKNIFIAGKVYDLQAMDKDTVEASVQEYLDNVIGKDRVRFELCTIGNMTAMFFHRGLDYSAYNADPVKDIMDADAFMMTAHEYDGFEMPRPFPTLPVPGFGYPYRIGQTDFLDAYRKSAKVLGASRIKNASLEIKPQSIVLRVQVG
;
A
#
# COMPACT_ATOMS: atom_id res chain seq x y z
N MET A 1 -25.16 27.16 -32.85
CA MET A 1 -24.95 26.04 -31.91
C MET A 1 -23.50 25.56 -32.05
N THR A 2 -22.62 26.07 -31.19
CA THR A 2 -21.22 25.66 -31.12
C THR A 2 -21.14 24.33 -30.38
N LYS A 3 -20.73 23.27 -31.08
CA LYS A 3 -20.41 21.97 -30.46
C LYS A 3 -19.21 22.20 -29.52
N LYS A 4 -19.47 22.18 -28.20
CA LYS A 4 -18.41 22.04 -27.21
C LYS A 4 -17.77 20.66 -27.43
N SER A 5 -16.54 20.65 -27.92
CA SER A 5 -15.68 19.48 -27.84
C SER A 5 -15.44 19.21 -26.36
N VAL A 6 -16.05 18.14 -25.84
CA VAL A 6 -15.62 17.57 -24.57
C VAL A 6 -14.26 16.95 -24.85
N ASN A 7 -13.20 17.68 -24.49
CA ASN A 7 -11.88 17.09 -24.34
C ASN A 7 -11.96 16.15 -23.14
N THR A 8 -12.48 14.95 -23.33
CA THR A 8 -12.17 13.82 -22.45
C THR A 8 -10.74 13.43 -22.76
N THR A 9 -9.80 14.23 -22.27
CA THR A 9 -8.61 13.64 -21.69
C THR A 9 -9.18 12.69 -20.63
N GLN A 10 -9.16 11.38 -20.89
CA GLN A 10 -9.15 10.45 -19.77
C GLN A 10 -7.87 10.78 -19.01
N GLU A 11 -7.94 11.79 -18.14
CA GLU A 11 -6.95 11.99 -17.11
C GLU A 11 -6.90 10.64 -16.40
N LEU A 12 -5.76 9.96 -16.48
CA LEU A 12 -5.60 8.68 -15.81
C LEU A 12 -5.98 8.90 -14.35
N GLY A 13 -7.14 8.36 -13.96
CA GLY A 13 -7.62 8.42 -12.58
C GLY A 13 -6.47 8.08 -11.65
N LYS A 14 -6.31 8.80 -10.55
CA LYS A 14 -5.24 8.50 -9.59
C LYS A 14 -5.80 7.60 -8.49
N ASN A 15 -6.38 6.48 -8.90
CA ASN A 15 -6.92 5.49 -7.99
C ASN A 15 -5.77 4.69 -7.38
N ILE A 16 -5.53 4.83 -6.08
CA ILE A 16 -4.45 4.16 -5.36
C ILE A 16 -5.05 3.20 -4.33
N PHE A 17 -4.54 1.97 -4.31
CA PHE A 17 -4.87 0.96 -3.31
C PHE A 17 -4.07 1.20 -2.03
N ILE A 18 -4.73 1.34 -0.88
CA ILE A 18 -4.09 1.57 0.42
C ILE A 18 -4.92 0.83 1.47
N ALA A 19 -4.29 -0.04 2.25
CA ALA A 19 -4.90 -0.69 3.41
C ALA A 19 -6.32 -1.20 3.14
N GLY A 20 -6.49 -2.04 2.12
CA GLY A 20 -7.78 -2.70 1.82
C GLY A 20 -8.75 -1.89 0.97
N LYS A 21 -8.48 -0.61 0.69
CA LYS A 21 -9.39 0.28 -0.06
C LYS A 21 -8.71 0.95 -1.24
N VAL A 22 -9.49 1.37 -2.23
CA VAL A 22 -9.01 2.17 -3.36
C VAL A 22 -9.52 3.60 -3.21
N TYR A 23 -8.60 4.56 -3.25
CA TYR A 23 -8.89 5.99 -3.10
C TYR A 23 -8.67 6.72 -4.42
N ASP A 24 -9.64 7.51 -4.86
CA ASP A 24 -9.50 8.40 -6.01
C ASP A 24 -8.82 9.70 -5.60
N LEU A 25 -7.51 9.79 -5.82
CA LEU A 25 -6.72 10.97 -5.46
C LEU A 25 -6.91 12.17 -6.41
N GLN A 26 -7.78 12.07 -7.41
CA GLN A 26 -8.23 13.24 -8.17
C GLN A 26 -9.50 13.85 -7.58
N ALA A 27 -10.39 13.01 -7.05
CA ALA A 27 -11.66 13.46 -6.48
C ALA A 27 -11.57 13.79 -4.98
N MET A 28 -10.70 13.09 -4.24
CA MET A 28 -10.54 13.24 -2.80
C MET A 28 -9.33 14.13 -2.48
N ASP A 29 -9.50 15.03 -1.51
CA ASP A 29 -8.37 15.78 -0.97
C ASP A 29 -7.47 14.89 -0.10
N LYS A 30 -6.22 15.34 0.04
CA LYS A 30 -5.17 14.60 0.76
C LYS A 30 -5.58 14.30 2.21
N ASP A 31 -6.09 15.29 2.93
CA ASP A 31 -6.36 15.19 4.36
C ASP A 31 -7.51 14.19 4.63
N THR A 32 -8.52 14.16 3.76
CA THR A 32 -9.60 13.16 3.82
C THR A 32 -9.08 11.73 3.62
N VAL A 33 -8.16 11.52 2.67
CA VAL A 33 -7.56 10.20 2.45
C VAL A 33 -6.69 9.80 3.64
N GLU A 34 -5.86 10.71 4.14
CA GLU A 34 -5.01 10.46 5.32
C GLU A 34 -5.85 10.13 6.55
N ALA A 35 -6.91 10.89 6.84
CA ALA A 35 -7.79 10.63 7.97
C ALA A 35 -8.49 9.27 7.86
N SER A 36 -9.00 8.91 6.68
CA SER A 36 -9.64 7.61 6.45
C SER A 36 -8.68 6.44 6.63
N VAL A 37 -7.44 6.56 6.13
CA VAL A 37 -6.43 5.51 6.30
C VAL A 37 -5.98 5.44 7.76
N GLN A 38 -5.75 6.58 8.41
CA GLN A 38 -5.34 6.64 9.81
C GLN A 38 -6.39 6.02 10.74
N GLU A 39 -7.68 6.36 10.56
CA GLU A 39 -8.78 5.78 11.34
C GLU A 39 -8.81 4.25 11.19
N TYR A 40 -8.63 3.75 9.96
CA TYR A 40 -8.56 2.31 9.72
C TYR A 40 -7.38 1.66 10.47
N LEU A 41 -6.18 2.23 10.35
CA LEU A 41 -4.99 1.70 11.01
C LEU A 41 -5.10 1.76 12.54
N ASP A 42 -5.66 2.83 13.09
CA ASP A 42 -5.91 2.96 14.53
C ASP A 42 -6.87 1.89 15.06
N ASN A 43 -7.85 1.47 14.24
CA ASN A 43 -8.82 0.43 14.59
C ASN A 43 -8.19 -0.98 14.57
N VAL A 44 -7.40 -1.30 13.54
CA VAL A 44 -6.87 -2.66 13.33
C VAL A 44 -5.52 -2.92 14.00
N ILE A 45 -4.68 -1.89 14.16
CA ILE A 45 -3.32 -2.00 14.73
C ILE A 45 -3.27 -1.37 16.13
N GLY A 46 -4.15 -0.40 16.39
CA GLY A 46 -4.22 0.35 17.64
C GLY A 46 -3.73 1.79 17.49
N LYS A 47 -4.36 2.68 18.26
CA LYS A 47 -4.03 4.11 18.28
C LYS A 47 -2.56 4.37 18.60
N ASP A 48 -2.00 5.39 17.94
CA ASP A 48 -0.62 5.87 18.11
C ASP A 48 0.48 4.84 17.79
N ARG A 49 0.13 3.71 17.15
CA ARG A 49 1.09 2.68 16.72
C ARG A 49 1.73 3.00 15.37
N VAL A 50 0.96 3.61 14.48
CA VAL A 50 1.38 3.97 13.13
C VAL A 50 0.85 5.37 12.83
N ARG A 51 1.67 6.23 12.24
CA ARG A 51 1.21 7.48 11.63
C ARG A 51 1.30 7.36 10.11
N PHE A 52 0.21 7.64 9.42
CA PHE A 52 0.14 7.61 7.97
C PHE A 52 0.31 9.02 7.37
N GLU A 53 1.05 9.13 6.28
CA GLU A 53 1.17 10.35 5.48
C GLU A 53 1.23 10.04 3.98
N LEU A 54 0.59 10.87 3.17
CA LEU A 54 0.46 10.76 1.74
C LEU A 54 1.15 11.94 1.05
N CYS A 55 1.97 11.67 0.04
CA CYS A 55 2.60 12.69 -0.79
C CYS A 55 2.48 12.32 -2.27
N THR A 56 1.82 13.16 -3.06
CA THR A 56 1.63 12.95 -4.50
C THR A 56 2.33 14.04 -5.29
N ILE A 57 3.24 13.65 -6.19
CA ILE A 57 3.95 14.54 -7.11
C ILE A 57 3.77 13.99 -8.52
N GLY A 58 3.05 14.72 -9.38
CA GLY A 58 2.74 14.26 -10.72
C GLY A 58 1.93 12.95 -10.70
N ASN A 59 2.48 11.89 -11.30
CA ASN A 59 1.88 10.55 -11.32
C ASN A 59 2.48 9.59 -10.28
N MET A 60 3.34 10.09 -9.40
CA MET A 60 3.94 9.32 -8.32
C MET A 60 3.26 9.67 -7.00
N THR A 61 2.87 8.63 -6.26
CA THR A 61 2.32 8.73 -4.91
C THR A 61 3.23 7.96 -3.95
N ALA A 62 3.70 8.62 -2.91
CA ALA A 62 4.43 8.03 -1.79
C ALA A 62 3.49 7.92 -0.59
N MET A 63 3.38 6.72 -0.04
CA MET A 63 2.63 6.40 1.17
C MET A 63 3.63 6.11 2.28
N PHE A 64 3.67 6.96 3.29
CA PHE A 64 4.54 6.85 4.45
C PHE A 64 3.77 6.22 5.60
N PHE A 65 4.32 5.16 6.15
CA PHE A 65 3.84 4.52 7.37
C PHE A 65 4.95 4.68 8.41
N HIS A 66 4.80 5.67 9.29
CA HIS A 66 5.73 5.91 10.39
C HIS A 66 5.42 4.91 11.50
N ARG A 67 6.36 4.01 11.75
CA ARG A 67 6.21 2.86 12.65
C ARG A 67 7.57 2.43 13.17
N GLY A 68 7.63 2.01 14.43
CA GLY A 68 8.85 1.50 15.06
C GLY A 68 9.01 0.00 14.85
N LEU A 69 9.74 -0.41 13.82
CA LEU A 69 10.09 -1.81 13.57
C LEU A 69 11.51 -1.91 13.01
N ASP A 70 12.40 -2.45 13.83
CA ASP A 70 13.78 -2.70 13.45
C ASP A 70 13.93 -4.10 12.84
N TYR A 71 14.22 -4.14 11.53
CA TYR A 71 14.38 -5.38 10.77
C TYR A 71 15.61 -6.18 11.22
N SER A 72 16.62 -5.51 11.80
CA SER A 72 17.85 -6.17 12.26
C SER A 72 17.57 -7.14 13.43
N ALA A 73 16.61 -6.81 14.29
CA ALA A 73 16.16 -7.68 15.39
C ALA A 73 15.58 -9.01 14.89
N TYR A 74 15.15 -9.05 13.62
CA TYR A 74 14.59 -10.23 12.98
C TYR A 74 15.53 -10.85 11.97
N ASN A 75 16.80 -10.47 11.90
CA ASN A 75 17.78 -10.90 10.88
C ASN A 75 17.34 -10.62 9.42
N ALA A 76 16.44 -9.65 9.19
CA ALA A 76 15.88 -9.31 7.88
C ALA A 76 16.73 -8.26 7.14
N ASP A 77 16.87 -8.41 5.82
CA ASP A 77 17.57 -7.45 4.96
C ASP A 77 16.55 -6.42 4.42
N PRO A 78 16.55 -5.16 4.86
CA PRO A 78 15.56 -4.15 4.43
C PRO A 78 15.67 -3.76 2.94
N VAL A 79 16.65 -4.29 2.19
CA VAL A 79 16.77 -4.14 0.74
C VAL A 79 16.11 -5.30 -0.02
N LYS A 80 15.91 -6.46 0.63
CA LYS A 80 15.40 -7.69 -0.02
C LYS A 80 14.10 -8.18 0.59
N ASP A 81 13.92 -7.96 1.88
CA ASP A 81 12.82 -8.47 2.68
C ASP A 81 11.86 -7.33 3.04
N ILE A 82 10.59 -7.67 3.21
CA ILE A 82 9.57 -6.91 3.92
C ILE A 82 9.00 -7.82 5.01
N MET A 83 8.84 -7.29 6.23
CA MET A 83 8.23 -8.04 7.31
C MET A 83 6.72 -8.19 7.06
N ASP A 84 6.15 -9.33 7.46
CA ASP A 84 4.71 -9.60 7.35
C ASP A 84 3.84 -8.50 7.95
N ALA A 85 4.19 -7.99 9.13
CA ALA A 85 3.50 -6.89 9.80
C ALA A 85 3.41 -5.63 8.93
N ASP A 86 4.49 -5.31 8.21
CA ASP A 86 4.50 -4.17 7.28
C ASP A 86 3.65 -4.48 6.04
N ALA A 87 3.79 -5.69 5.46
CA ALA A 87 3.02 -6.10 4.30
C ALA A 87 1.51 -6.08 4.59
N PHE A 88 1.08 -6.54 5.77
CA PHE A 88 -0.31 -6.62 6.19
C PHE A 88 -0.85 -5.23 6.50
N MET A 89 -0.10 -4.39 7.21
CA MET A 89 -0.44 -2.97 7.44
C MET A 89 -0.73 -2.24 6.13
N MET A 90 0.11 -2.43 5.12
CA MET A 90 0.01 -1.68 3.86
C MET A 90 -1.12 -2.17 2.95
N THR A 91 -1.53 -3.42 3.09
CA THR A 91 -2.49 -4.08 2.20
C THR A 91 -3.82 -4.43 2.85
N ALA A 92 -3.89 -4.31 4.19
CA ALA A 92 -4.95 -4.85 5.03
C ALA A 92 -5.14 -6.36 4.92
N HIS A 93 -4.16 -7.11 4.40
CA HIS A 93 -4.30 -8.56 4.30
C HIS A 93 -4.52 -9.17 5.70
N GLU A 94 -5.54 -10.02 5.81
CA GLU A 94 -6.01 -10.69 7.04
C GLU A 94 -6.66 -9.77 8.09
N TYR A 95 -6.69 -8.45 7.87
CA TYR A 95 -7.42 -7.52 8.74
C TYR A 95 -8.90 -7.47 8.37
N ASP A 96 -9.77 -7.56 9.38
CA ASP A 96 -11.23 -7.57 9.22
C ASP A 96 -11.75 -8.59 8.19
N GLY A 97 -11.04 -9.70 8.00
CA GLY A 97 -11.38 -10.74 7.02
C GLY A 97 -11.11 -10.36 5.56
N PHE A 98 -10.38 -9.26 5.30
CA PHE A 98 -9.97 -8.88 3.96
C PHE A 98 -8.81 -9.73 3.45
N GLU A 99 -8.99 -10.35 2.29
CA GLU A 99 -7.94 -11.07 1.59
C GLU A 99 -7.54 -10.36 0.29
N MET A 100 -6.23 -10.24 0.06
CA MET A 100 -5.74 -9.72 -1.20
C MET A 100 -6.17 -10.65 -2.36
N PRO A 101 -6.77 -10.13 -3.45
CA PRO A 101 -7.19 -10.97 -4.59
C PRO A 101 -6.06 -11.74 -5.29
N ARG A 102 -4.83 -11.28 -5.09
CA ARG A 102 -3.59 -11.95 -5.46
C ARG A 102 -2.69 -11.88 -4.22
N PRO A 103 -2.81 -12.86 -3.30
CA PRO A 103 -2.05 -12.84 -2.06
C PRO A 103 -0.57 -13.06 -2.34
N PHE A 104 0.25 -12.73 -1.35
CA PHE A 104 1.68 -13.04 -1.35
C PHE A 104 1.87 -14.56 -1.48
N PRO A 105 3.03 -15.05 -2.00
CA PRO A 105 3.31 -16.49 -2.07
C PRO A 105 3.04 -17.13 -0.70
N THR A 106 2.23 -18.20 -0.69
CA THR A 106 1.77 -18.85 0.53
C THR A 106 2.94 -19.13 1.46
N LEU A 107 2.93 -18.44 2.60
CA LEU A 107 3.71 -18.79 3.76
C LEU A 107 3.36 -20.25 4.11
N PRO A 108 4.33 -21.17 4.27
CA PRO A 108 4.04 -22.59 4.48
C PRO A 108 3.14 -22.80 5.71
N VAL A 109 1.90 -23.23 5.43
CA VAL A 109 0.96 -24.13 6.13
C VAL A 109 1.07 -24.27 7.67
N PRO A 110 -0.06 -24.22 8.41
CA PRO A 110 -0.14 -24.24 9.88
C PRO A 110 0.58 -25.42 10.52
N GLY A 111 1.53 -25.10 11.41
CA GLY A 111 2.27 -26.07 12.22
C GLY A 111 3.66 -25.60 12.62
N PHE A 112 4.23 -24.63 11.90
CA PHE A 112 5.46 -23.93 12.23
C PHE A 112 5.23 -22.42 12.08
N GLY A 113 5.73 -21.63 13.03
CA GLY A 113 5.52 -20.19 13.08
C GLY A 113 5.78 -19.50 11.75
N TYR A 114 4.93 -18.52 11.45
CA TYR A 114 4.95 -17.68 10.25
C TYR A 114 6.38 -17.31 9.82
N PRO A 115 6.73 -17.41 8.52
CA PRO A 115 7.91 -16.72 8.01
C PRO A 115 7.66 -15.23 8.17
N TYR A 116 8.39 -14.63 9.11
CA TYR A 116 8.35 -13.20 9.42
C TYR A 116 8.69 -12.27 8.24
N ARG A 117 9.07 -12.80 7.07
CA ARG A 117 9.67 -12.04 5.97
C ARG A 117 9.17 -12.54 4.62
N ILE A 118 8.86 -11.59 3.75
CA ILE A 118 8.44 -11.79 2.36
C ILE A 118 9.48 -11.09 1.48
N GLY A 119 9.80 -11.65 0.31
CA GLY A 119 10.65 -10.95 -0.65
C GLY A 119 9.97 -9.67 -1.14
N GLN A 120 10.67 -8.53 -1.18
CA GLN A 120 10.11 -7.26 -1.66
C GLN A 120 9.59 -7.37 -3.10
N THR A 121 10.25 -8.16 -3.94
CA THR A 121 9.79 -8.43 -5.31
C THR A 121 8.44 -9.13 -5.33
N ASP A 122 8.23 -10.11 -4.46
CA ASP A 122 6.99 -10.87 -4.36
C ASP A 122 5.87 -10.01 -3.77
N PHE A 123 6.18 -9.23 -2.73
CA PHE A 123 5.27 -8.25 -2.16
C PHE A 123 4.81 -7.22 -3.21
N LEU A 124 5.75 -6.60 -3.93
CA LEU A 124 5.43 -5.58 -4.93
C LEU A 124 4.64 -6.16 -6.10
N ASP A 125 4.93 -7.39 -6.53
CA ASP A 125 4.17 -8.08 -7.56
C ASP A 125 2.73 -8.39 -7.10
N ALA A 126 2.57 -8.95 -5.90
CA ALA A 126 1.25 -9.21 -5.30
C ALA A 126 0.44 -7.93 -5.11
N TYR A 127 1.06 -6.87 -4.59
CA TYR A 127 0.45 -5.55 -4.44
C TYR A 127 -0.03 -5.01 -5.79
N ARG A 128 0.81 -5.01 -6.82
CA ARG A 128 0.46 -4.52 -8.16
C ARG A 128 -0.69 -5.29 -8.79
N LYS A 129 -0.66 -6.62 -8.69
CA LYS A 129 -1.70 -7.49 -9.23
C LYS A 129 -3.03 -7.32 -8.49
N SER A 130 -2.99 -7.24 -7.16
CA SER A 130 -4.18 -7.00 -6.33
C SER A 130 -4.79 -5.63 -6.55
N ALA A 131 -3.97 -4.57 -6.56
CA ALA A 131 -4.41 -3.20 -6.84
C ALA A 131 -5.17 -3.13 -8.17
N LYS A 132 -4.67 -3.78 -9.22
CA LYS A 132 -5.35 -3.87 -10.52
C LYS A 132 -6.72 -4.56 -10.41
N VAL A 133 -6.82 -5.68 -9.69
CA VAL A 133 -8.09 -6.40 -9.52
C VAL A 133 -9.10 -5.59 -8.71
N LEU A 134 -8.64 -4.83 -7.73
CA LEU A 134 -9.45 -3.96 -6.87
C LEU A 134 -9.91 -2.66 -7.56
N GLY A 135 -9.51 -2.43 -8.82
CA GLY A 135 -9.91 -1.24 -9.58
C GLY A 135 -9.02 -0.01 -9.37
N ALA A 136 -7.83 -0.18 -8.78
CA ALA A 136 -6.82 0.86 -8.75
C ALA A 136 -6.22 1.08 -10.14
N SER A 137 -5.59 2.24 -10.32
CA SER A 137 -4.96 2.62 -11.58
C SER A 137 -3.76 1.74 -11.89
N ARG A 138 -3.46 1.59 -13.18
CA ARG A 138 -2.33 0.78 -13.63
C ARG A 138 -1.02 1.31 -13.02
N ILE A 139 -0.36 0.44 -12.27
CA ILE A 139 0.94 0.73 -11.66
C ILE A 139 2.05 0.42 -12.67
N LYS A 140 2.73 1.46 -13.14
CA LYS A 140 3.91 1.36 -14.02
C LYS A 140 5.14 0.92 -13.23
N ASN A 141 5.36 1.54 -12.08
CA ASN A 141 6.48 1.26 -11.21
C ASN A 141 6.05 1.30 -9.74
N ALA A 142 6.66 0.47 -8.91
CA ALA A 142 6.48 0.53 -7.47
C ALA A 142 7.79 0.15 -6.76
N SER A 143 8.09 0.81 -5.65
CA SER A 143 9.29 0.53 -4.86
C SER A 143 9.05 0.75 -3.37
N LEU A 144 9.89 0.12 -2.56
CA LEU A 144 9.89 0.24 -1.11
C LEU A 144 11.15 0.96 -0.62
N GLU A 145 11.00 1.73 0.44
CA GLU A 145 12.08 2.28 1.24
C GLU A 145 11.81 1.93 2.70
N ILE A 146 12.63 1.06 3.28
CA ILE A 146 12.42 0.54 4.64
C ILE A 146 13.48 1.12 5.57
N LYS A 147 13.02 1.72 6.67
CA LYS A 147 13.84 2.25 7.77
C LYS A 147 13.27 1.77 9.11
N PRO A 148 14.05 1.82 10.21
CA PRO A 148 13.55 1.42 11.52
C PRO A 148 12.30 2.19 11.99
N GLN A 149 12.17 3.47 11.58
CA GLN A 149 11.08 4.36 12.01
C GLN A 149 9.98 4.56 10.95
N SER A 150 10.15 4.00 9.76
CA SER A 150 9.15 4.15 8.69
C SER A 150 9.34 3.13 7.58
N ILE A 151 8.25 2.78 6.93
CA ILE A 151 8.25 2.18 5.61
C ILE A 151 7.53 3.09 4.61
N VAL A 152 8.08 3.23 3.41
CA VAL A 152 7.51 4.06 2.34
C VAL A 152 7.25 3.19 1.13
N LEU A 153 6.01 3.18 0.65
CA LEU A 153 5.65 2.60 -0.64
C LEU A 153 5.41 3.69 -1.66
N ARG A 154 6.21 3.66 -2.71
CA ARG A 154 6.12 4.59 -3.83
C ARG A 154 5.44 3.87 -4.98
N VAL A 155 4.41 4.48 -5.54
CA VAL A 155 3.62 3.94 -6.64
C VAL A 155 3.55 4.99 -7.73
N GLN A 156 3.96 4.62 -8.93
CA GLN A 156 3.82 5.44 -10.12
C GLN A 156 2.71 4.88 -11.01
N VAL A 157 1.65 5.66 -11.23
CA VAL A 157 0.52 5.27 -12.08
C VAL A 157 0.68 5.81 -13.50
N GLY A 158 0.11 5.12 -14.49
CA GLY A 158 0.08 5.63 -15.87
C GLY A 158 -0.21 4.62 -16.95
#